data_AF-A0A926VJH0-F1
#
_entry.id   AF-A0A926VJH0-F1
#
_cell.length_a   1.000
_cell.length_b   1.000
_cell.length_c   1.000
_cell.angle_alpha   90.00
_cell.angle_beta   90.00
_cell.angle_gamma   90.00
#
_symmetry.space_group_name_H-M   'P 1'
#
loop_
_entity.id
_entity.type
_entity.pdbx_description
1 polymer ?
#
loop_
_entity_poly.entity_id
_entity_poly.type
_entity_poly.pdbx_seq_one_letter_code
_entity_poly.pdbx_strand_id
1 'polypeptide(L)' 'MQTKLVNFLQEELAIPASSIALAIRRSEECPNHIPMILWQYGLVTLAQLDRIFDWLETA' A
#
# COMPACT_ATOMS: atom_id res chain seq x y z
N MET A 1 6.40 11.98 0.78
CA MET A 1 5.10 11.31 0.62
C MET A 1 5.15 9.80 0.89
N GLN A 2 6.15 9.05 0.40
CA GLN A 2 6.23 7.59 0.65
C GLN A 2 6.17 7.18 2.12
N THR A 3 6.84 7.89 3.03
CA THR A 3 6.87 7.53 4.46
C THR A 3 5.49 7.62 5.13
N LYS A 4 4.62 8.55 4.69
CA LYS A 4 3.26 8.68 5.24
C LYS A 4 2.37 7.51 4.84
N LEU A 5 2.47 7.08 3.58
CA LEU A 5 1.75 5.91 3.07
C LEU A 5 2.20 4.64 3.81
N VAL A 6 3.51 4.44 3.97
CA VAL A 6 4.03 3.28 4.72
C VAL A 6 3.50 3.25 6.15
N ASN A 7 3.51 4.38 6.85
CA ASN A 7 2.95 4.45 8.21
C ASN A 7 1.45 4.14 8.22
N PHE A 8 0.66 4.68 7.29
CA PHE A 8 -0.75 4.35 7.16
C PHE A 8 -0.97 2.85 6.92
N LEU A 9 -0.25 2.25 5.98
CA LEU A 9 -0.35 0.81 5.69
C LEU A 9 0.01 -0.04 6.93
N GLN A 10 1.02 0.36 7.71
CA GLN A 10 1.44 -0.37 8.90
C GLN A 10 0.52 -0.17 10.10
N GLU A 11 0.11 1.07 10.38
CA GLU A 11 -0.65 1.41 11.59
C GLU A 11 -2.16 1.23 11.38
N GLU A 12 -2.71 1.75 10.29
CA GLU A 12 -4.17 1.74 10.03
C GLU A 12 -4.65 0.43 9.40
N LEU A 13 -3.80 -0.24 8.61
CA LEU A 13 -4.16 -1.48 7.92
C LEU A 13 -3.45 -2.72 8.48
N ALA A 14 -2.59 -2.55 9.49
CA ALA A 14 -1.81 -3.62 10.12
C ALA A 14 -1.00 -4.48 9.12
N ILE A 15 -0.59 -3.89 7.99
CA ILE A 15 0.17 -4.59 6.96
C ILE A 15 1.63 -4.70 7.41
N PRO A 16 2.22 -5.89 7.40
CA PRO A 16 3.60 -6.05 7.82
C PRO A 16 4.57 -5.32 6.88
N ALA A 17 5.60 -4.70 7.47
CA ALA A 17 6.61 -3.93 6.75
C ALA A 17 7.26 -4.71 5.59
N SER A 18 7.45 -6.02 5.76
CA SER A 18 8.00 -6.90 4.72
C SER A 18 7.13 -6.95 3.46
N SER A 19 5.81 -6.93 3.62
CA SER A 19 4.84 -6.93 2.51
C SER A 19 4.83 -5.59 1.77
N ILE A 20 4.93 -4.49 2.52
CA ILE A 20 5.03 -3.15 1.96
C ILE A 20 6.35 -2.98 1.21
N ALA A 21 7.46 -3.44 1.80
CA ALA A 21 8.78 -3.40 1.16
C ALA A 21 8.82 -4.21 -0.14
N LEU A 22 8.13 -5.35 -0.20
CA LEU A 22 7.97 -6.13 -1.43
C LEU A 22 7.21 -5.33 -2.50
N ALA A 23 6.10 -4.70 -2.12
CA ALA A 23 5.31 -3.88 -3.04
C ALA A 23 6.11 -2.68 -3.57
N ILE A 24 6.87 -1.98 -2.71
CA ILE A 24 7.74 -0.86 -3.08
C ILE A 24 8.83 -1.30 -4.06
N ARG A 25 9.49 -2.43 -3.80
CA ARG A 25 10.51 -3.01 -4.69
C ARG A 25 9.94 -3.44 -6.04
N ARG A 26 8.65 -3.78 -6.10
CA ARG A 26 7.99 -4.15 -7.36
C ARG A 26 7.41 -2.94 -8.08
N SER A 27 7.16 -1.85 -7.37
CA SER A 27 6.66 -0.60 -7.90
C SER A 27 7.77 0.39 -8.28
N GLU A 28 9.04 -0.05 -8.40
CA GLU A 28 10.19 0.85 -8.63
C GLU A 28 10.01 1.76 -9.86
N GLU A 29 9.28 1.31 -10.88
CA GLU A 29 8.98 2.13 -12.06
C GLU A 29 7.70 2.98 -11.93
N CYS A 30 6.76 2.57 -11.07
CA CYS A 30 5.44 3.20 -10.94
C CYS A 30 4.91 3.08 -9.50
N PRO A 31 5.14 4.06 -8.62
CA PRO A 31 4.67 4.03 -7.22
C PRO A 31 3.13 3.96 -7.10
N ASN A 32 2.41 4.39 -8.13
CA ASN A 32 0.96 4.32 -8.26
C ASN A 32 0.46 2.85 -8.25
N HIS A 33 1.34 1.88 -8.50
CA HIS A 33 1.01 0.47 -8.47
C HIS A 33 1.18 -0.19 -7.10
N ILE A 34 1.71 0.50 -6.07
CA ILE A 34 1.86 -0.10 -4.73
C ILE A 34 0.53 -0.70 -4.22
N PRO A 35 -0.62 0.02 -4.26
CA PRO A 35 -1.89 -0.54 -3.80
C PRO A 35 -2.32 -1.76 -4.63
N MET A 36 -2.14 -1.69 -5.95
CA MET A 36 -2.49 -2.79 -6.85
C MET A 36 -1.59 -4.01 -6.64
N ILE A 37 -0.30 -3.83 -6.40
CA ILE A 37 0.64 -4.91 -6.13
C ILE A 37 0.30 -5.58 -4.79
N LEU A 38 -0.02 -4.81 -3.75
CA LEU A 38 -0.48 -5.37 -2.48
C LEU A 38 -1.71 -6.26 -2.67
N TRP A 39 -2.67 -5.84 -3.50
CA TRP A 39 -3.87 -6.63 -3.79
C TRP A 39 -3.58 -7.86 -4.66
N GLN A 40 -2.77 -7.72 -5.70
CA GLN A 40 -2.38 -8.83 -6.59
C GLN A 40 -1.65 -9.96 -5.85
N TYR A 41 -0.87 -9.61 -4.82
CA TYR A 41 -0.18 -10.58 -3.97
C TYR A 41 -1.06 -11.12 -2.83
N GLY A 42 -2.33 -10.68 -2.73
CA GLY A 42 -3.24 -11.06 -1.64
C GLY A 42 -2.83 -10.52 -0.27
N LEU A 43 -2.00 -9.48 -0.23
CA LEU A 43 -1.50 -8.85 0.99
C LEU A 43 -2.53 -7.89 1.61
N VAL A 44 -3.48 -7.43 0.78
CA VAL A 44 -4.61 -6.60 1.21
C VAL A 44 -5.90 -7.10 0.58
N THR A 45 -7.00 -6.91 1.31
CA THR A 45 -8.34 -7.18 0.79
C THR A 45 -8.84 -6.01 -0.06
N LEU A 46 -9.91 -6.22 -0.84
CA LEU A 46 -10.54 -5.16 -1.63
C LEU A 46 -11.00 -3.98 -0.76
N ALA A 47 -11.49 -4.24 0.46
CA ALA A 47 -11.88 -3.19 1.40
C ALA A 47 -10.69 -2.37 1.92
N GLN A 48 -9.54 -3.02 2.16
CA GLN A 48 -8.31 -2.32 2.52
C GLN A 48 -7.75 -1.55 1.33
N LEU A 49 -7.83 -2.11 0.13
CA LEU A 49 -7.44 -1.44 -1.11
C LEU A 49 -8.22 -0.14 -1.30
N ASP A 50 -9.54 -0.17 -1.09
CA ASP A 50 -10.41 1.00 -1.15
C ASP A 50 -9.97 2.10 -0.17
N ARG A 51 -9.70 1.74 1.09
CA ARG A 51 -9.14 2.68 2.09
C ARG A 51 -7.79 3.28 1.69
N ILE A 52 -6.94 2.52 1.00
CA ILE A 52 -5.65 3.04 0.51
C ILE A 52 -5.88 4.10 -0.56
N PHE A 53 -6.81 3.88 -1.50
CA PHE A 53 -7.14 4.85 -2.53
C PHE A 53 -7.80 6.11 -1.94
N ASP A 54 -8.76 5.96 -1.03
CA ASP A 54 -9.40 7.08 -0.32
C ASP A 54 -8.37 7.93 0.45
N TRP A 55 -7.40 7.28 1.10
CA TRP A 55 -6.30 7.98 1.76
C TRP A 55 -5.37 8.69 0.77
N LEU A 56 -5.08 8.08 -0.39
CA LEU A 56 -4.25 8.69 -1.43
C LEU A 56 -4.91 9.92 -2.08
N GLU A 57 -6.24 9.96 -2.17
CA GLU A 57 -6.99 11.14 -2.66
C GLU A 57 -7.04 12.29 -1.64
N THR A 58 -6.92 11.98 -0.34
CA THR A 58 -7.05 12.95 0.75
C THR A 58 -5.71 13.47 1.33
N ALA A 59 -4.56 12.87 0.96
CA ALA A 59 -3.24 13.10 1.57
C ALA A 59 -2.31 14.11 0.88
#